data_AF-A0A1I5BIW4-F1
#
_entry.id   AF-A0A1I5BIW4-F1
#
_cell.length_a   1.000
_cell.length_b   1.000
_cell.length_c   1.000
_cell.angle_alpha   90.00
_cell.angle_beta   90.00
_cell.angle_gamma   90.00
#
_symmetry.space_group_name_H-M   'P 1'
#
loop_
_entity.id
_entity.type
_entity.pdbx_description
1 polymer ?
#
loop_
_entity_poly.entity_id
_entity_poly.type
_entity_poly.pdbx_seq_one_letter_code
_entity_poly.pdbx_strand_id
1 'polypeptide(L)' 'MTTDLLGNPLEEHERAVLDLYTRLTETLARDDLPPCVAANLRAALAPVAVAVTDLGLRFEHLTDVGV' A
#
# COMPACT_ATOMS: atom_id res chain seq x y z
N MET A 1 12.30 12.60 -3.20
CA MET A 1 12.21 12.08 -4.57
C MET A 1 11.53 10.73 -4.48
N THR A 2 10.32 10.59 -5.03
CA THR A 2 9.62 9.31 -5.15
C THR A 2 10.11 8.65 -6.43
N THR A 3 11.14 7.82 -6.29
CA THR A 3 11.58 6.90 -7.34
C THR A 3 11.03 5.51 -7.06
N ASP A 4 10.99 4.67 -8.09
CA ASP A 4 10.84 3.23 -7.94
C ASP A 4 12.08 2.62 -7.23
N LEU A 5 12.06 1.29 -7.05
CA LEU A 5 13.16 0.54 -6.44
C LEU A 5 14.42 0.47 -7.31
N LEU A 6 14.34 0.87 -8.58
CA LEU A 6 15.46 0.92 -9.53
C LEU A 6 16.06 2.33 -9.66
N GLY A 7 15.46 3.34 -9.01
CA GLY A 7 15.90 4.73 -9.06
C GLY A 7 15.29 5.55 -10.20
N ASN A 8 14.30 5.02 -10.93
CA ASN A 8 13.60 5.76 -11.97
C ASN A 8 12.55 6.70 -11.35
N PRO A 9 12.32 7.89 -11.94
CA PRO A 9 11.18 8.73 -11.56
C PRO A 9 9.86 8.00 -11.79
N LEU A 10 8.95 8.11 -10.83
CA LEU A 10 7.62 7.51 -10.98
C LEU A 10 6.76 8.21 -12.03
N GLU A 11 6.09 7.41 -12.84
CA GLU A 11 5.00 7.84 -13.70
C GLU A 11 3.77 8.29 -12.90
N GLU A 12 2.79 8.89 -13.58
CA GLU A 12 1.55 9.33 -12.94
C GLU A 12 0.76 8.16 -12.34
N HIS A 13 0.65 7.05 -13.08
CA HIS A 13 -0.12 5.88 -12.65
C HIS A 13 0.55 5.17 -11.47
N GLU A 14 1.89 5.07 -11.46
CA GLU A 14 2.67 4.50 -10.36
C GLU A 14 2.50 5.31 -9.07
N ARG A 15 2.53 6.65 -9.17
CA ARG A 15 2.24 7.54 -8.04
C ARG A 15 0.83 7.33 -7.50
N ALA A 16 -0.17 7.22 -8.37
CA ALA A 16 -1.55 6.99 -7.95
C ALA A 16 -1.71 5.66 -7.20
N VAL A 17 -1.06 4.59 -7.65
CA VAL A 17 -1.08 3.28 -6.98
C VAL A 17 -0.36 3.34 -5.62
N LEU A 18 0.82 3.97 -5.58
CA LEU A 18 1.59 4.14 -4.35
C LEU A 18 0.87 5.00 -3.31
N ASP A 19 0.17 6.04 -3.74
CA ASP A 19 -0.64 6.89 -2.86
C ASP A 19 -1.82 6.12 -2.27
N LEU A 20 -2.48 5.26 -3.05
CA LEU A 20 -3.57 4.40 -2.56
C LEU A 20 -3.06 3.43 -1.50
N TYR A 21 -1.94 2.76 -1.77
CA TYR A 21 -1.28 1.87 -0.82
C TYR A 21 -0.95 2.60 0.49
N THR A 22 -0.30 3.76 0.39
CA THR A 22 0.12 4.57 1.55
C THR A 22 -1.09 4.98 2.39
N ARG A 23 -2.17 5.43 1.76
CA ARG A 23 -3.38 5.82 2.49
C ARG A 23 -4.07 4.65 3.18
N LEU A 24 -4.06 3.47 2.55
CA LEU A 24 -4.63 2.25 3.15
C LEU A 24 -3.83 1.84 4.40
N THR A 25 -2.49 1.82 4.32
CA THR A 25 -1.65 1.47 5.47
C THR A 25 -1.76 2.50 6.59
N GLU A 26 -1.73 3.79 6.29
CA GLU A 26 -1.96 4.87 7.26
C GLU A 26 -3.34 4.78 7.94
N THR A 27 -4.38 4.45 7.17
CA THR A 27 -5.73 4.28 7.72
C THR A 27 -5.79 3.06 8.64
N LEU A 28 -5.19 1.93 8.24
CA LEU A 28 -5.13 0.71 9.04
C LEU A 28 -4.31 0.84 10.32
N ALA A 29 -3.39 1.80 10.39
CA ALA A 29 -2.61 2.12 11.58
C ALA A 29 -3.41 2.89 12.65
N ARG A 30 -4.69 3.23 12.39
CA ARG A 30 -5.54 3.90 13.37
C ARG A 30 -6.16 2.91 14.36
N ASP A 31 -6.17 3.30 15.63
CA ASP A 31 -6.71 2.50 16.73
C ASP A 31 -8.23 2.61 16.89
N ASP A 32 -8.89 3.50 16.13
CA ASP A 32 -10.31 3.85 16.28
C ASP A 32 -11.21 3.25 15.18
N LEU A 33 -10.69 2.36 14.34
CA LEU A 33 -11.48 1.73 13.30
C LEU A 33 -12.43 0.66 13.86
N PRO A 34 -13.70 0.64 13.43
CA PRO A 34 -14.58 -0.50 13.67
C PRO A 34 -13.96 -1.79 13.10
N PRO A 35 -14.08 -2.95 13.78
CA PRO A 35 -13.43 -4.19 13.34
C PRO A 35 -13.80 -4.60 11.90
N CYS A 36 -15.05 -4.41 11.50
CA CYS A 36 -15.50 -4.72 10.13
C CYS A 36 -14.83 -3.82 9.08
N VAL A 37 -14.58 -2.55 9.40
CA VAL A 37 -13.89 -1.63 8.49
C VAL A 37 -12.43 -2.05 8.35
N ALA A 38 -11.75 -2.31 9.46
CA ALA A 38 -10.35 -2.76 9.44
C ALA A 38 -10.17 -4.07 8.66
N ALA A 39 -11.08 -5.03 8.81
CA ALA A 39 -11.05 -6.29 8.05
C ALA A 39 -11.17 -6.07 6.53
N ASN A 40 -12.12 -5.23 6.09
CA ASN A 40 -12.31 -4.94 4.67
C ASN A 40 -11.16 -4.12 4.08
N LEU A 41 -10.57 -3.19 4.85
CA LEU A 41 -9.40 -2.44 4.41
C LEU A 41 -8.16 -3.34 4.27
N ARG A 42 -7.96 -4.33 5.15
CA ARG A 42 -6.90 -5.35 4.98
C ARG A 42 -7.11 -6.18 3.72
N ALA A 43 -8.35 -6.61 3.46
CA ALA A 43 -8.70 -7.35 2.24
C ALA A 43 -8.46 -6.52 0.97
N ALA A 44 -8.68 -5.20 1.02
CA ALA A 44 -8.37 -4.28 -0.09
C ALA A 44 -6.87 -4.00 -0.22
N LEU A 45 -6.13 -3.94 0.89
CA LEU A 45 -4.68 -3.70 0.88
C LEU A 45 -3.92 -4.82 0.18
N ALA A 46 -4.31 -6.08 0.36
CA ALA A 46 -3.62 -7.23 -0.22
C ALA A 46 -3.41 -7.12 -1.76
N PRO A 47 -4.44 -6.93 -2.61
CA PRO A 47 -4.25 -6.79 -4.05
C PRO A 47 -3.53 -5.49 -4.44
N VAL A 48 -3.66 -4.41 -3.66
CA VAL A 48 -2.94 -3.15 -3.92
C VAL A 48 -1.44 -3.32 -3.66
N ALA A 49 -1.06 -4.03 -2.58
CA ALA A 49 0.32 -4.32 -2.25
C ALA A 49 1.01 -5.20 -3.30
N VAL A 50 0.27 -6.14 -3.91
CA VAL A 50 0.75 -6.90 -5.08
C VAL A 50 1.07 -5.96 -6.23
N ALA A 51 0.15 -5.05 -6.60
CA ALA A 51 0.39 -4.09 -7.69
C ALA A 51 1.60 -3.18 -7.41
N VAL A 52 1.77 -2.72 -6.17
CA VAL A 52 2.94 -1.92 -5.74
C VAL A 52 4.25 -2.70 -5.90
N THR A 53 4.23 -3.99 -5.58
CA THR A 53 5.39 -4.87 -5.69
C THR A 53 5.71 -5.19 -7.15
N ASP A 54 4.70 -5.51 -7.95
CA ASP A 54 4.84 -5.83 -9.38
C ASP A 54 5.37 -4.63 -10.19
N LEU A 55 4.94 -3.42 -9.84
CA LEU A 55 5.46 -2.16 -10.40
C LEU A 55 6.84 -1.78 -9.84
N GLY A 56 7.38 -2.55 -8.88
CA GLY A 56 8.68 -2.27 -8.28
C GLY A 56 8.73 -0.95 -7.51
N LEU A 57 7.62 -0.52 -6.90
CA LEU A 57 7.52 0.79 -6.22
C LEU A 57 8.00 0.72 -4.77
N ARG A 58 7.57 -0.32 -4.05
CA ARG A 58 7.95 -0.63 -2.67
C ARG A 58 7.91 -2.14 -2.46
N PHE A 59 8.72 -2.60 -1.51
CA PHE A 59 8.69 -3.97 -1.03
C PHE A 59 8.56 -3.95 0.49
N GLU A 60 7.42 -4.41 0.99
CA GLU A 60 7.17 -4.64 2.40
C GLU A 60 6.51 -6.01 2.56
N HIS A 61 6.86 -6.73 3.62
CA HIS A 61 6.19 -7.99 3.92
C HIS A 61 4.81 -7.68 4.49
N LEU A 62 3.75 -8.18 3.84
CA LEU A 62 2.36 -7.99 4.28
C LEU A 62 2.10 -8.45 5.73
N THR A 63 2.94 -9.36 6.23
CA THR A 63 2.93 -9.80 7.64
C THR A 63 3.18 -8.66 8.62
N ASP A 64 3.89 -7.61 8.21
CA ASP A 64 4.24 -6.48 9.06
C ASP A 64 3.04 -5.54 9.30
N VAL A 65 1.99 -5.65 8.48
CA VAL A 65 0.73 -4.90 8.59
C VAL A 65 -0.47 -5.78 9.00
N GLY A 66 -0.19 -7.02 9.42
CA GLY A 66 -1.21 -7.97 9.90
C GLY A 66 -2.16 -8.45 8.81
N VAL A 67 -1.67 -8.55 7.56
CA VAL A 67 -2.35 -9.19 6.42
C VAL A 67 -1.77 -10.58 6.20
#